data_AF-A0A975MQ90-F1
#
_entry.id   AF-A0A975MQ90-F1
#
_cell.length_a   1.000
_cell.length_b   1.000
_cell.length_c   1.000
_cell.angle_alpha   90.00
_cell.angle_beta   90.00
_cell.angle_gamma   90.00
#
_symmetry.space_group_name_H-M   'P 1'
#
loop_
_entity.id
_entity.type
_entity.pdbx_description
1 polymer ?
#
loop_
_entity_poly.entity_id
_entity_poly.type
_entity_poly.pdbx_seq_one_letter_code
_entity_poly.pdbx_strand_id
1 'polypeptide(L)'
;MFSHNPHKIRPALLGTIVTMSAIMGLVPLTAIACSTYYVATNGNDGNVGSLTKPWQHIATGGYRIKACDTLYVRGGVYNEDLVILNQPESVFRLA
;
A
#
# COMPACT_ATOMS: atom_id res chain seq x y z
N MET A 1 -49.23 -60.34 13.99
CA MET A 1 -49.61 -59.48 12.85
C MET A 1 -48.42 -58.61 12.50
N PHE A 2 -47.68 -59.01 11.47
CA PHE A 2 -46.46 -58.37 10.99
C PHE A 2 -46.84 -57.25 10.01
N SER A 3 -46.88 -56.00 10.47
CA SER A 3 -46.96 -54.86 9.54
C SER A 3 -45.56 -54.31 9.34
N HIS A 4 -45.04 -54.55 8.14
CA HIS A 4 -43.73 -54.12 7.67
C HIS A 4 -43.71 -52.59 7.54
N ASN A 5 -42.77 -51.93 8.21
CA ASN A 5 -42.49 -50.51 7.99
C ASN A 5 -41.09 -50.35 7.36
N PRO A 6 -40.94 -50.34 6.02
CA PRO A 6 -39.64 -50.17 5.39
C PRO A 6 -39.32 -48.68 5.22
N HIS A 7 -38.98 -47.99 6.30
CA HIS A 7 -38.26 -46.72 6.17
C HIS A 7 -36.83 -47.03 5.75
N LYS A 8 -36.64 -47.11 4.43
CA LYS A 8 -35.34 -47.11 3.77
C LYS A 8 -34.55 -45.92 4.31
N ILE A 9 -33.58 -46.21 5.17
CA ILE A 9 -32.55 -45.26 5.58
C ILE A 9 -31.85 -44.87 4.27
N ARG A 10 -32.15 -43.69 3.73
CA ARG A 10 -31.43 -43.15 2.58
C ARG A 10 -30.05 -42.75 3.13
N PRO A 11 -28.93 -43.39 2.74
CA PRO A 11 -27.62 -42.89 3.12
C PRO A 11 -27.33 -41.69 2.20
N ALA A 12 -27.95 -40.54 2.49
CA ALA A 12 -27.67 -39.30 1.79
C ALA A 12 -26.54 -38.59 2.55
N LEU A 13 -25.32 -38.88 2.08
CA LEU A 13 -24.09 -38.08 2.23
C LEU A 13 -23.78 -37.53 3.63
N LEU A 14 -22.90 -38.25 4.33
CA LEU A 14 -21.84 -37.57 5.07
C LEU A 14 -21.06 -36.65 4.09
N GLY A 15 -21.16 -35.34 4.27
CA GLY A 15 -20.45 -34.33 3.48
C GLY A 15 -21.44 -33.22 3.10
N THR A 16 -21.40 -32.02 3.66
CA THR A 16 -20.23 -31.15 3.83
C THR A 16 -20.52 -30.11 4.92
N ILE A 17 -20.06 -30.33 6.16
CA ILE A 17 -19.81 -29.23 7.10
C ILE A 17 -18.48 -28.56 6.71
N VAL A 18 -18.35 -28.14 5.44
CA VAL A 18 -17.29 -27.24 4.95
C VAL A 18 -17.84 -26.51 3.74
N THR A 19 -18.92 -25.75 3.90
CA THR A 19 -19.33 -24.74 2.91
C THR A 19 -18.94 -23.32 3.32
N MET A 20 -18.31 -23.17 4.50
CA MET A 20 -17.80 -21.88 5.03
C MET A 20 -16.27 -21.78 4.97
N SER A 21 -15.60 -22.38 3.99
CA SER A 21 -14.15 -22.19 3.80
C SER A 21 -13.72 -22.27 2.33
N ALA A 22 -14.52 -21.72 1.42
CA ALA A 22 -14.15 -21.66 0.00
C ALA A 22 -14.42 -20.31 -0.67
N ILE A 23 -14.50 -19.21 0.09
CA ILE A 23 -14.32 -17.86 -0.44
C ILE A 23 -13.54 -17.02 0.58
N MET A 24 -12.44 -17.56 1.09
CA MET A 24 -11.41 -16.70 1.66
C MET A 24 -10.53 -16.32 0.48
N GLY A 25 -11.07 -15.40 -0.33
CA GLY A 25 -10.38 -14.85 -1.48
C GLY A 25 -8.99 -14.42 -1.03
N LEU A 26 -7.98 -14.87 -1.77
CA LEU A 26 -6.61 -14.41 -1.65
C LEU A 26 -6.62 -12.89 -1.73
N VAL A 27 -6.66 -12.20 -0.59
CA VAL A 27 -6.45 -10.76 -0.54
C VAL A 27 -4.97 -10.59 -0.87
N PRO A 28 -4.60 -10.00 -2.02
CA PRO A 28 -3.20 -9.75 -2.28
C PRO A 28 -2.71 -8.80 -1.19
N LEU A 29 -1.73 -9.26 -0.40
CA LEU A 29 -1.02 -8.40 0.54
C LEU A 29 -0.20 -7.42 -0.30
N THR A 30 -0.79 -6.28 -0.64
CA THR A 30 -0.05 -5.22 -1.32
C THR A 30 0.95 -4.67 -0.31
N ALA A 31 2.22 -5.04 -0.48
CA ALA A 31 3.29 -4.44 0.29
C ALA A 31 3.34 -2.96 -0.11
N ILE A 32 3.03 -2.06 0.83
CA ILE A 32 3.24 -0.63 0.64
C ILE A 32 4.76 -0.43 0.62
N ALA A 33 5.32 -0.22 -0.56
CA ALA A 33 6.74 0.08 -0.73
C ALA A 33 6.94 1.59 -0.54
N CYS A 34 7.53 1.97 0.59
CA CYS A 34 7.82 3.36 0.92
C CYS A 34 9.23 3.70 0.43
N SER A 35 9.36 4.79 -0.32
CA SER A 35 10.63 5.18 -0.94
C SER A 35 11.40 6.17 -0.08
N THR A 36 12.72 6.16 -0.22
CA THR A 36 13.61 7.09 0.46
C THR A 36 14.25 8.03 -0.56
N TYR A 37 14.12 9.33 -0.33
CA TYR A 37 14.65 10.39 -1.16
C TYR A 37 15.63 11.28 -0.41
N TYR A 38 16.46 12.01 -1.16
CA TYR A 38 17.50 12.87 -0.61
C TYR A 38 17.50 14.24 -1.28
N VAL A 39 17.68 15.28 -0.46
CA VAL A 39 17.95 16.65 -0.90
C VAL A 39 19.34 17.05 -0.39
N ALA A 40 20.10 17.76 -1.22
CA ALA A 40 21.43 18.26 -0.89
C ALA A 40 21.63 19.63 -1.55
N THR A 41 22.32 20.55 -0.86
CA THR A 41 22.62 21.88 -1.41
C THR A 41 23.45 21.85 -2.70
N ASN A 42 24.18 20.76 -2.96
CA ASN A 42 24.93 20.49 -4.19
C ASN A 42 24.20 19.53 -5.16
N GLY A 43 22.90 19.31 -4.96
CA GLY A 43 22.05 18.47 -5.79
C GLY A 43 21.56 19.16 -7.06
N ASN A 44 20.59 18.53 -7.73
CA ASN A 44 19.91 19.08 -8.90
C ASN A 44 18.46 18.53 -8.94
N ASP A 45 17.44 19.38 -9.11
CA ASP A 45 16.02 18.94 -9.10
C ASP A 45 15.60 18.11 -10.33
N GLY A 46 16.43 18.07 -11.36
CA GLY A 46 16.34 17.14 -12.48
C GLY A 46 16.80 15.71 -12.13
N ASN A 47 17.41 15.51 -10.96
CA ASN A 47 17.80 14.18 -10.51
C ASN A 47 16.59 13.34 -10.07
N VAL A 48 16.85 12.05 -9.82
CA VAL A 48 15.85 11.09 -9.33
C VAL A 48 15.64 11.15 -7.82
N GLY A 49 16.42 11.96 -7.08
CA GLY A 49 16.31 12.10 -5.63
C GLY A 49 16.95 10.96 -4.84
N SER A 50 17.92 10.24 -5.42
CA SER A 50 18.66 9.18 -4.73
C SER A 50 19.82 9.75 -3.90
N LEU A 51 20.44 8.93 -3.06
CA LEU A 51 21.59 9.34 -2.25
C LEU A 51 22.75 9.91 -3.09
N THR A 52 23.01 9.33 -4.27
CA THR A 52 24.09 9.76 -5.18
C THR A 52 23.66 10.85 -6.17
N LYS A 53 22.35 10.99 -6.40
CA LYS A 53 21.75 12.01 -7.26
C LYS A 53 20.60 12.69 -6.51
N PRO A 54 20.90 13.53 -5.49
CA PRO A 54 19.88 14.19 -4.69
C PRO A 54 19.25 15.36 -5.44
N TRP A 55 18.05 15.75 -5.03
CA TRP A 55 17.45 17.03 -5.42
C TRP A 55 18.16 18.20 -4.74
N GLN A 56 17.96 19.42 -5.26
CA GLN A 56 18.60 20.61 -4.71
C GLN A 56 17.73 21.31 -3.67
N HIS A 57 16.41 21.42 -3.93
CA HIS A 57 15.49 22.16 -3.09
C HIS A 57 14.60 21.23 -2.26
N ILE A 58 14.32 21.57 -0.99
CA ILE A 58 13.41 20.78 -0.14
C ILE A 58 11.99 20.85 -0.70
N ALA A 59 11.61 21.99 -1.29
CA ALA A 59 10.33 22.16 -1.96
C ALA A 59 10.07 21.06 -3.01
N THR A 60 11.07 20.65 -3.79
CA THR A 60 10.98 19.54 -4.76
C THR A 60 10.46 18.26 -4.12
N GLY A 61 10.91 17.94 -2.91
CA GLY A 61 10.42 16.81 -2.14
C GLY A 61 8.94 16.98 -1.75
N GLY A 62 8.56 18.15 -1.25
CA GLY A 62 7.17 18.46 -0.87
C GLY A 62 6.15 18.30 -2.00
N TYR A 63 6.55 18.48 -3.26
CA TYR A 63 5.67 18.29 -4.42
C TYR A 63 5.66 16.86 -4.99
N ARG A 64 6.74 16.09 -4.81
CA ARG A 64 6.97 14.83 -5.54
C ARG A 64 6.76 13.58 -4.70
N ILE A 65 7.03 13.64 -3.41
CA ILE A 65 6.95 12.46 -2.53
C ILE A 65 5.49 12.19 -2.15
N LYS A 66 5.18 10.93 -1.87
CA LYS A 66 3.84 10.48 -1.52
C LYS A 66 3.77 10.09 -0.04
N ALA A 67 2.56 9.79 0.42
CA ALA A 67 2.38 9.17 1.73
C ALA A 67 3.28 7.93 1.88
N CYS A 68 3.80 7.76 3.09
CA CYS A 68 4.83 6.79 3.48
C CYS A 68 6.27 7.07 3.03
N ASP A 69 6.52 7.90 2.01
CA ASP A 69 7.90 8.21 1.61
C ASP A 69 8.65 9.01 2.69
N THR A 70 9.98 8.89 2.69
CA THR A 70 10.87 9.63 3.58
C THR A 70 11.82 10.51 2.78
N LEU A 71 11.92 11.79 3.13
CA LEU A 71 12.88 12.73 2.54
C LEU A 71 13.98 13.07 3.56
N TYR A 72 15.22 12.70 3.25
CA TYR A 72 16.39 13.10 4.03
C TYR A 72 16.99 14.39 3.49
N VAL A 73 17.10 15.39 4.36
CA VAL A 73 17.78 16.64 4.06
C VAL A 73 19.24 16.51 4.50
N ARG A 74 20.18 16.58 3.55
CA ARG A 74 21.61 16.52 3.86
C ARG A 74 22.08 17.86 4.45
N GLY A 75 23.14 17.80 5.25
CA GLY A 75 23.69 18.97 5.94
C GLY A 75 23.99 20.13 4.99
N GLY A 76 23.59 21.33 5.38
CA GLY A 76 23.71 22.55 4.59
C GLY A 76 22.71 23.61 5.02
N VAL A 77 22.84 24.81 4.46
CA VAL A 77 21.88 25.91 4.66
C VAL A 77 20.97 25.98 3.44
N TYR A 78 19.65 25.92 3.67
CA TYR A 78 18.62 26.02 2.64
C TYR A 78 17.85 27.32 2.87
N ASN A 79 18.02 28.28 1.96
CA ASN A 79 17.35 29.58 2.02
C ASN A 79 16.12 29.54 1.12
N GLU A 80 15.04 28.91 1.58
CA GLU A 80 13.81 28.74 0.82
C GLU A 80 12.56 29.03 1.67
N ASP A 81 11.59 29.73 1.08
CA ASP A 81 10.28 29.94 1.68
C ASP A 81 9.40 28.72 1.41
N LEU A 82 9.24 27.86 2.41
CA LEU A 82 8.46 26.63 2.29
C LEU A 82 7.00 26.87 2.66
N VAL A 83 6.11 26.52 1.74
CA VAL A 83 4.69 26.34 2.03
C VAL A 83 4.44 24.86 2.29
N ILE A 84 4.26 24.50 3.56
CA ILE A 84 3.92 23.12 3.94
C ILE A 84 2.41 22.92 3.76
N LEU A 85 2.04 22.31 2.63
CA LEU A 85 0.65 21.94 2.38
C LEU A 85 0.41 20.54 2.95
N ASN A 86 -0.50 20.42 3.93
CA ASN A 86 -1.02 19.12 4.31
C ASN A 86 -1.86 18.59 3.15
N GLN A 87 -1.34 17.61 2.42
CA GLN A 87 -2.09 16.90 1.38
C GLN A 87 -2.79 15.70 2.06
N PRO A 88 -4.09 15.78 2.40
CA PRO A 88 -4.80 14.60 2.87
C PRO A 88 -4.85 13.61 1.71
N GLU A 89 -4.06 12.53 1.84
CA GLU A 89 -4.18 11.25 1.13
C GLU A 89 -4.68 11.38 -0.31
N SER A 90 -3.75 11.40 -1.28
CA SER A 90 -3.96 11.23 -2.72
C SER A 90 -5.32 10.60 -3.05
N VAL A 91 -6.35 11.44 -3.23
CA VAL A 91 -7.71 10.97 -3.45
C VAL A 91 -7.66 10.11 -4.69
N PHE A 92 -7.91 8.81 -4.54
CA PHE A 92 -7.70 7.79 -5.56
C PHE A 92 -8.52 8.15 -6.81
N ARG A 93 -7.92 8.89 -7.73
CA ARG A 93 -8.56 9.28 -8.99
C ARG A 93 -8.40 8.10 -9.93
N LEU A 94 -9.41 7.24 -9.93
CA LEU A 94 -9.69 6.35 -11.05
C LEU A 94 -10.08 7.23 -12.24
N ALA A 95 -9.22 7.25 -13.26
CA ALA A 95 -9.58 7.64 -14.62
C ALA A 95 -10.05 6.39 -15.37
#